data_AF-A0A1M5GFP7-F1
#
_entry.id   AF-A0A1M5GFP7-F1
#
_cell.length_a   1.000
_cell.length_b   1.000
_cell.length_c   1.000
_cell.angle_alpha   90.00
_cell.angle_beta   90.00
_cell.angle_gamma   90.00
#
_symmetry.space_group_name_H-M   'P 1'
#
loop_
_entity.id
_entity.type
_entity.pdbx_description
1 polymer ?
#
loop_
_entity_poly.entity_id
_entity_poly.type
_entity_poly.pdbx_seq_one_letter_code
_entity_poly.pdbx_strand_id
1 'polypeptide(L)'
;MDKTNWIYISALFSTAFGWFLNELGQWFRTKNEDKKIKKRILFNLLETNFIFNKLDNSAIVDLLSERILLRIPKQEQSNEAKQYLIQLYSGVIKEIAQDNVSNSLIEIENNYSKAVEDLATIDPITAYRLNGKTKILQTFDILENYYNKIKQQFPDDNEQVQNSFEIATQTIEPGIIKDAISDLELEIRAVAFSIDFKTWYEVRRTLKKSKDRVKKDGIKMIDELLDKLIPNF
;
A
#
# COMPACT_ATOMS: atom_id res chain seq x y z
N MET A 1 -13.96 37.81 -58.66
CA MET A 1 -12.90 37.19 -57.83
C MET A 1 -12.34 36.05 -58.66
N ASP A 2 -11.08 36.17 -59.10
CA ASP A 2 -10.54 35.28 -60.13
C ASP A 2 -10.27 33.87 -59.61
N LYS A 3 -10.45 32.86 -60.46
CA LYS A 3 -10.21 31.43 -60.14
C LYS A 3 -8.84 31.20 -59.50
N THR A 4 -7.85 31.98 -59.90
CA THR A 4 -6.49 31.95 -59.38
C THR A 4 -6.42 32.28 -57.88
N ASN A 5 -7.22 33.25 -57.40
CA ASN A 5 -7.27 33.60 -55.98
C ASN A 5 -7.88 32.47 -55.13
N TRP A 6 -8.83 31.72 -55.68
CA TRP A 6 -9.42 30.56 -55.00
C TRP A 6 -8.38 29.45 -54.79
N ILE A 7 -7.56 29.16 -55.80
CA ILE A 7 -6.52 28.13 -55.72
C ILE A 7 -5.49 28.44 -54.61
N TYR A 8 -5.09 29.71 -54.46
CA TYR A 8 -4.17 30.09 -53.39
C TYR A 8 -4.80 29.97 -51.99
N ILE A 9 -6.08 30.33 -51.85
CA ILE A 9 -6.81 30.21 -50.58
C ILE A 9 -6.97 28.73 -50.18
N SER A 10 -7.32 27.85 -51.13
CA SER A 10 -7.45 26.43 -50.84
C SER A 10 -6.10 25.79 -50.48
N ALA A 11 -5.02 26.14 -51.18
CA ALA A 11 -3.68 25.66 -50.86
C ALA A 11 -3.20 26.10 -49.47
N LEU A 12 -3.44 27.37 -49.10
CA LEU A 12 -3.16 27.87 -47.75
C LEU A 12 -3.98 27.14 -46.68
N PHE A 13 -5.27 26.92 -46.95
CA PHE A 13 -6.14 26.20 -46.02
C PHE A 13 -5.72 24.74 -45.84
N SER A 14 -5.41 24.02 -46.93
CA SER A 14 -4.93 22.63 -46.87
C SER A 14 -3.63 22.51 -46.09
N THR A 15 -2.70 23.46 -46.28
CA THR A 15 -1.42 23.48 -45.55
C THR A 15 -1.64 23.76 -44.07
N ALA A 16 -2.46 24.76 -43.73
CA ALA A 16 -2.79 25.10 -42.34
C ALA A 16 -3.54 23.97 -41.63
N PHE A 17 -4.48 23.32 -42.31
CA PHE A 17 -5.23 22.19 -41.79
C PHE A 17 -4.33 20.96 -41.57
N GLY A 18 -3.43 20.66 -42.51
CA GLY A 18 -2.44 19.59 -42.36
C GLY A 18 -1.52 19.82 -41.16
N TRP A 19 -1.03 21.04 -40.97
CA TRP A 19 -0.24 21.42 -39.80
C TRP A 19 -1.03 21.28 -38.49
N PHE A 20 -2.26 21.79 -38.46
CA PHE A 20 -3.14 21.67 -37.29
C PHE A 20 -3.41 20.22 -36.89
N LEU A 21 -3.71 19.35 -37.87
CA LEU A 21 -3.91 17.92 -37.60
C LEU A 21 -2.64 17.23 -37.09
N ASN A 22 -1.48 17.59 -37.63
CA ASN A 22 -0.20 17.05 -37.16
C ASN A 22 0.07 17.47 -35.70
N GLU A 23 -0.15 18.74 -35.37
CA GLU A 23 0.04 19.26 -34.01
C GLU A 23 -0.93 18.60 -33.03
N LEU A 24 -2.20 18.47 -33.42
CA LEU A 24 -3.23 17.79 -32.65
C LEU A 24 -2.86 16.31 -32.43
N GLY A 25 -2.30 15.65 -33.44
CA GLY A 25 -1.77 14.28 -33.34
C GLY A 25 -0.61 14.14 -32.37
N GLN A 26 0.35 15.08 -32.39
CA GLN A 26 1.46 15.11 -31.44
C GLN A 26 0.96 15.33 -30.02
N TRP A 27 0.05 16.28 -29.82
CA TRP A 27 -0.58 16.53 -28.53
C TRP A 27 -1.28 15.30 -27.94
N PHE A 28 -2.03 14.56 -28.77
CA PHE A 28 -2.66 13.30 -28.34
C PHE A 28 -1.64 12.21 -27.98
N ARG A 29 -0.49 12.14 -28.68
CA ARG A 29 0.58 11.19 -28.35
C ARG A 29 1.21 11.51 -27.01
N THR A 30 1.60 12.77 -26.78
CA THR A 30 2.16 13.20 -25.49
C THR A 30 1.20 12.94 -24.33
N LYS A 31 -0.09 13.27 -24.49
CA LYS A 31 -1.10 12.96 -23.46
C LYS A 31 -1.23 11.47 -23.16
N ASN A 32 -1.09 10.62 -24.17
CA ASN A 32 -1.14 9.18 -23.98
C ASN A 32 0.11 8.63 -23.28
N GLU A 33 1.28 9.20 -23.55
CA GLU A 33 2.53 8.87 -22.87
C GLU A 33 2.47 9.27 -21.38
N ASP A 34 2.05 10.50 -21.08
CA ASP A 34 1.82 10.98 -19.72
C ASP A 34 0.86 10.04 -18.97
N LYS A 35 -0.24 9.65 -19.64
CA LYS A 35 -1.22 8.73 -19.07
C LYS A 35 -0.63 7.36 -18.74
N LYS A 36 0.26 6.83 -19.57
CA LYS A 36 0.94 5.55 -19.32
C LYS A 36 1.85 5.66 -18.10
N ILE A 37 2.63 6.73 -17.99
CA ILE A 37 3.52 6.99 -16.86
C ILE A 37 2.71 7.10 -15.57
N LYS A 38 1.64 7.91 -15.56
CA LYS A 38 0.74 8.04 -14.40
C LYS A 38 0.10 6.71 -13.98
N LYS A 39 -0.27 5.84 -14.93
CA LYS A 39 -0.81 4.51 -14.62
C LYS A 39 0.23 3.60 -13.96
N ARG A 40 1.49 3.64 -14.40
CA ARG A 40 2.59 2.90 -13.76
C ARG A 40 2.79 3.38 -12.32
N ILE A 41 2.77 4.68 -12.11
CA ILE A 41 2.90 5.29 -10.78
C ILE A 41 1.73 4.90 -9.88
N LEU A 42 0.50 4.98 -10.40
CA LEU A 42 -0.70 4.55 -9.68
C LEU A 42 -0.61 3.08 -9.24
N PHE A 43 -0.06 2.20 -10.08
CA PHE A 43 0.15 0.80 -9.73
C PHE A 43 1.09 0.65 -8.54
N ASN A 44 2.26 1.29 -8.56
CA ASN A 44 3.23 1.21 -7.46
C ASN A 44 2.66 1.77 -6.14
N LEU A 45 1.88 2.86 -6.21
CA LEU A 45 1.21 3.41 -5.02
C LEU A 45 0.15 2.45 -4.46
N LEU A 46 -0.64 1.80 -5.32
CA LEU A 46 -1.63 0.81 -4.90
C LEU A 46 -0.99 -0.43 -4.26
N GLU A 47 0.15 -0.88 -4.78
CA GLU A 47 0.93 -1.98 -4.22
C GLU A 47 1.48 -1.62 -2.83
N THR A 48 2.08 -0.42 -2.70
CA THR A 48 2.53 0.12 -1.42
C THR A 48 1.39 0.15 -0.40
N ASN A 49 0.21 0.65 -0.82
CA ASN A 49 -0.96 0.72 0.05
C ASN A 49 -1.46 -0.68 0.46
N PHE A 50 -1.45 -1.64 -0.46
CA PHE A 50 -1.86 -3.01 -0.14
C PHE A 50 -0.97 -3.61 0.96
N ILE A 51 0.33 -3.36 0.90
CA ILE A 51 1.31 -3.87 1.86
C ILE A 51 1.16 -3.17 3.20
N PHE A 52 1.02 -1.85 3.21
CA PHE A 52 0.76 -1.11 4.46
C PHE A 52 -0.55 -1.59 5.12
N ASN A 53 -1.61 -1.84 4.36
CA ASN A 53 -2.85 -2.38 4.91
C ASN A 53 -2.69 -3.83 5.44
N LYS A 54 -1.83 -4.66 4.82
CA LYS A 54 -1.52 -6.00 5.35
C LYS A 54 -0.76 -5.95 6.68
N LEU A 55 0.06 -4.92 6.86
CA LEU A 55 0.94 -4.74 8.02
C LEU A 55 0.30 -3.88 9.13
N ASP A 56 -0.91 -3.37 8.90
CA ASP A 56 -1.74 -2.78 9.95
C ASP A 56 -2.18 -3.89 10.92
N ASN A 57 -1.23 -4.29 11.76
CA ASN A 57 -1.37 -5.31 12.79
C ASN A 57 -2.38 -4.88 13.85
N SER A 58 -2.79 -3.61 13.93
CA SER A 58 -3.79 -3.16 14.91
C SER A 58 -5.10 -3.91 14.72
N ALA A 59 -5.56 -4.05 13.49
CA ALA A 59 -6.76 -4.81 13.17
C ALA A 59 -6.58 -6.30 13.45
N ILE A 60 -5.41 -6.87 13.14
CA ILE A 60 -5.14 -8.31 13.32
C ILE A 60 -5.00 -8.67 14.80
N VAL A 61 -4.32 -7.84 15.60
CA VAL A 61 -4.14 -8.01 17.04
C VAL A 61 -5.45 -7.82 17.80
N ASP A 62 -6.26 -6.82 17.41
CA ASP A 62 -7.60 -6.63 17.98
C ASP A 62 -8.52 -7.80 17.63
N LEU A 63 -8.47 -8.30 16.39
CA LEU A 63 -9.27 -9.45 15.94
C LEU A 63 -8.82 -10.76 16.59
N LEU A 64 -7.51 -10.97 16.76
CA LEU A 64 -6.96 -12.09 17.55
C LEU A 64 -7.49 -12.03 18.97
N SER A 65 -7.36 -10.86 19.60
CA SER A 65 -7.83 -10.63 20.98
C SER A 65 -9.32 -10.92 21.11
N GLU A 66 -10.15 -10.40 20.19
CA GLU A 66 -11.60 -10.61 20.19
C GLU A 66 -11.98 -12.09 19.97
N ARG A 67 -11.33 -12.78 19.01
CA ARG A 67 -11.61 -14.20 18.71
C ARG A 67 -11.15 -15.14 19.82
N ILE A 68 -10.02 -14.86 20.45
CA ILE A 68 -9.53 -15.58 21.62
C ILE A 68 -10.51 -15.40 22.80
N LEU A 69 -10.99 -14.18 23.03
CA LEU A 69 -11.99 -13.89 24.08
C LEU A 69 -13.35 -14.56 23.82
N LEU A 70 -13.69 -14.86 22.56
CA LEU A 70 -14.89 -15.63 22.21
C LEU A 70 -14.76 -17.13 22.47
N ARG A 71 -13.54 -17.69 22.46
CA ARG A 71 -13.29 -19.12 22.72
C ARG A 71 -12.95 -19.43 24.18
N ILE A 72 -12.59 -18.44 24.99
CA ILE A 72 -12.24 -18.63 26.41
C ILE A 72 -13.38 -18.15 27.33
N PRO A 73 -13.90 -19.02 28.23
CA PRO A 73 -14.93 -18.65 29.19
C PRO A 73 -14.55 -17.41 30.01
N LYS A 74 -15.50 -16.49 30.25
CA LYS A 74 -15.27 -15.23 30.99
C LYS A 74 -14.65 -15.42 32.39
N GLN A 75 -14.76 -16.60 32.98
CA GLN A 75 -14.21 -16.91 34.29
C GLN A 75 -12.68 -17.13 34.30
N GLU A 76 -12.06 -17.38 33.14
CA GLU A 76 -10.61 -17.67 33.00
C GLU A 76 -9.81 -16.52 32.37
N GLN A 77 -10.45 -15.37 32.11
CA GLN A 77 -9.83 -14.21 31.49
C GLN A 77 -9.00 -13.37 32.48
N SER A 78 -8.03 -13.98 33.17
CA SER A 78 -7.04 -13.22 33.95
C SER A 78 -6.10 -12.44 33.02
N ASN A 79 -5.45 -11.39 33.54
CA ASN A 79 -4.43 -10.66 32.78
C ASN A 79 -3.24 -11.55 32.41
N GLU A 80 -2.91 -12.57 33.21
CA GLU A 80 -1.85 -13.54 32.89
C GLU A 80 -2.25 -14.46 31.73
N ALA A 81 -3.51 -14.88 31.64
CA ALA A 81 -4.00 -15.68 30.52
C ALA A 81 -3.86 -14.91 29.19
N LYS A 82 -4.19 -13.61 29.19
CA LYS A 82 -3.98 -12.73 28.02
C LYS A 82 -2.50 -12.65 27.62
N GLN A 83 -1.59 -12.47 28.58
CA GLN A 83 -0.15 -12.43 28.30
C GLN A 83 0.38 -13.76 27.78
N TYR A 84 -0.06 -14.89 28.36
CA TYR A 84 0.29 -16.24 27.89
C TYR A 84 -0.20 -16.51 26.48
N LEU A 85 -1.42 -16.06 26.14
CA LEU A 85 -1.98 -16.19 24.78
C LEU A 85 -1.19 -15.34 23.79
N ILE A 86 -0.91 -14.07 24.11
CA ILE A 86 -0.05 -13.21 23.29
C ILE A 86 1.32 -13.89 23.06
N GLN A 87 1.88 -14.53 24.08
CA GLN A 87 3.15 -15.25 24.01
C GLN A 87 3.06 -16.50 23.11
N LEU A 88 1.98 -17.28 23.21
CA LEU A 88 1.75 -18.49 22.43
C LEU A 88 1.48 -18.17 20.95
N TYR A 89 0.81 -17.04 20.68
CA TYR A 89 0.50 -16.57 19.33
C TYR A 89 1.59 -15.68 18.71
N SER A 90 2.63 -15.31 19.46
CA SER A 90 3.80 -14.60 18.91
C SER A 90 4.54 -15.44 17.84
N GLY A 91 4.61 -16.76 18.03
CA GLY A 91 5.15 -17.70 17.05
C GLY A 91 4.29 -17.83 15.78
N VAL A 92 3.00 -17.50 15.88
CA VAL A 92 2.08 -17.46 14.74
C VAL A 92 2.27 -16.16 13.94
N ILE A 93 2.45 -15.04 14.64
CA ILE A 93 2.81 -13.76 14.01
C ILE A 93 4.16 -13.87 13.29
N LYS A 94 5.10 -14.66 13.81
CA LYS A 94 6.38 -15.01 13.15
C LYS A 94 6.16 -15.67 11.78
N GLU A 95 5.29 -16.67 11.68
CA GLU A 95 5.00 -17.37 10.41
C GLU A 95 4.32 -16.44 9.38
N ILE A 96 3.46 -15.52 9.84
CA ILE A 96 2.81 -14.51 9.00
C ILE A 96 3.81 -13.43 8.53
N ALA A 97 4.74 -13.03 9.39
CA ALA A 97 5.67 -11.94 9.14
C ALA A 97 6.92 -12.37 8.33
N GLN A 98 7.46 -13.57 8.58
CA GLN A 98 8.79 -13.94 8.09
C GLN A 98 8.86 -14.28 6.59
N ASP A 99 7.84 -14.91 6.00
CA ASP A 99 8.10 -15.66 4.77
C ASP A 99 8.16 -14.85 3.48
N ASN A 100 7.72 -13.59 3.45
CA ASN A 100 7.72 -12.81 2.19
C ASN A 100 7.90 -11.29 2.32
N VAL A 101 7.99 -10.72 3.53
CA VAL A 101 7.83 -9.27 3.67
C VAL A 101 9.15 -8.48 3.65
N SER A 102 10.24 -8.97 4.24
CA SER A 102 11.47 -8.15 4.35
C SER A 102 12.12 -7.85 2.99
N ASN A 103 12.24 -8.84 2.10
CA ASN A 103 12.78 -8.61 0.74
C ASN A 103 11.82 -7.78 -0.11
N SER A 104 10.50 -7.99 0.02
CA SER A 104 9.52 -7.20 -0.70
C SER A 104 9.46 -5.76 -0.19
N LEU A 105 9.73 -5.49 1.09
CA LEU A 105 9.67 -4.14 1.66
C LEU A 105 10.69 -3.20 1.01
N ILE A 106 11.95 -3.65 0.89
CA ILE A 106 13.02 -2.89 0.23
C ILE A 106 12.69 -2.68 -1.25
N GLU A 107 12.16 -3.70 -1.92
CA GLU A 107 11.75 -3.58 -3.32
C GLU A 107 10.60 -2.57 -3.49
N ILE A 108 9.62 -2.58 -2.59
CA ILE A 108 8.47 -1.68 -2.60
C ILE A 108 8.90 -0.24 -2.30
N GLU A 109 9.78 -0.02 -1.32
CA GLU A 109 10.32 1.30 -1.02
C GLU A 109 11.07 1.87 -2.22
N ASN A 110 11.91 1.06 -2.87
CA ASN A 110 12.59 1.44 -4.10
C ASN A 110 11.60 1.73 -5.24
N ASN A 111 10.57 0.90 -5.41
CA ASN A 111 9.53 1.10 -6.41
C ASN A 111 8.68 2.35 -6.15
N TYR A 112 8.45 2.69 -4.88
CA TYR A 112 7.78 3.91 -4.45
C TYR A 112 8.64 5.13 -4.79
N SER A 113 9.89 5.16 -4.33
CA SER A 113 10.83 6.26 -4.59
C SER A 113 11.03 6.50 -6.08
N LYS A 114 11.21 5.43 -6.85
CA LYS A 114 11.30 5.49 -8.31
C LYS A 114 10.01 5.98 -8.96
N ALA A 115 8.84 5.60 -8.46
CA ALA A 115 7.57 6.12 -8.96
C ALA A 115 7.41 7.61 -8.69
N VAL A 116 7.89 8.11 -7.54
CA VAL A 116 7.89 9.54 -7.20
C VAL A 116 8.85 10.31 -8.12
N GLU A 117 10.05 9.78 -8.37
CA GLU A 117 11.00 10.37 -9.32
C GLU A 117 10.46 10.40 -10.75
N ASP A 118 9.89 9.29 -11.22
CA ASP A 118 9.22 9.20 -12.52
C ASP A 118 8.08 10.22 -12.62
N LEU A 119 7.28 10.36 -11.55
CA LEU A 119 6.20 11.34 -11.50
C LEU A 119 6.73 12.77 -11.61
N ALA A 120 7.89 13.07 -11.03
CA ALA A 120 8.47 14.41 -11.06
C ALA A 120 8.74 14.92 -12.48
N THR A 121 8.96 14.00 -13.43
CA THR A 121 9.19 14.33 -14.85
C THR A 121 7.96 14.87 -15.57
N ILE A 122 6.75 14.50 -15.12
CA ILE A 122 5.48 14.83 -15.77
C ILE A 122 4.51 15.63 -14.90
N ASP A 123 4.63 15.52 -13.58
CA ASP A 123 3.79 16.16 -12.57
C ASP A 123 4.62 16.45 -11.29
N PRO A 124 5.51 17.46 -11.36
CA PRO A 124 6.43 17.79 -10.27
C PRO A 124 5.73 18.22 -8.99
N ILE A 125 4.53 18.79 -9.08
CA ILE A 125 3.76 19.25 -7.91
C ILE A 125 3.27 18.04 -7.11
N THR A 126 2.70 17.04 -7.78
CA THR A 126 2.26 15.81 -7.11
C THR A 126 3.45 15.00 -6.59
N ALA A 127 4.57 14.97 -7.32
CA ALA A 127 5.80 14.32 -6.87
C ALA A 127 6.39 14.98 -5.62
N TYR A 128 6.47 16.32 -5.60
CA TYR A 128 6.94 17.06 -4.42
C TYR A 128 6.06 16.78 -3.20
N ARG A 129 4.75 16.73 -3.38
CA ARG A 129 3.80 16.38 -2.31
C ARG A 129 4.03 14.98 -1.77
N LEU A 130 4.18 13.98 -2.66
CA LEU A 130 4.46 12.60 -2.28
C LEU A 130 5.78 12.48 -1.51
N ASN A 131 6.85 13.11 -2.00
CA ASN A 131 8.15 13.13 -1.33
C ASN A 131 8.09 13.81 0.05
N GLY A 132 7.25 14.85 0.20
CA GLY A 132 7.03 15.55 1.46
C GLY A 132 6.22 14.76 2.51
N LYS A 133 5.67 13.59 2.16
CA LYS A 133 4.93 12.73 3.11
C LYS A 133 5.89 11.87 3.92
N THR A 134 6.59 12.51 4.84
CA THR A 134 7.54 11.89 5.77
C THR A 134 6.97 10.68 6.51
N LYS A 135 5.67 10.64 6.79
CA LYS A 135 5.00 9.50 7.45
C LYS A 135 5.06 8.20 6.64
N ILE A 136 5.04 8.28 5.31
CA ILE A 136 5.15 7.09 4.44
C ILE A 136 6.58 6.52 4.53
N LEU A 137 7.59 7.39 4.44
CA LEU A 137 9.00 7.02 4.57
C LEU A 137 9.32 6.49 5.98
N GLN A 138 8.84 7.18 7.02
CA GLN A 138 8.95 6.72 8.41
C GLN A 138 8.29 5.36 8.62
N THR A 139 7.21 5.05 7.89
CA THR A 139 6.58 3.73 7.96
C THR A 139 7.49 2.65 7.37
N PHE A 140 8.20 2.93 6.28
CA PHE A 140 9.22 2.02 5.77
C PHE A 140 10.34 1.79 6.80
N ASP A 141 10.87 2.86 7.42
CA ASP A 141 11.89 2.75 8.47
C ASP A 141 11.42 1.92 9.68
N ILE A 142 10.18 2.16 10.15
CA ILE A 142 9.58 1.42 11.27
C ILE A 142 9.45 -0.06 10.92
N LEU A 143 9.00 -0.36 9.70
CA LEU A 143 8.82 -1.73 9.23
C LEU A 143 10.16 -2.43 9.08
N GLU A 144 11.16 -1.80 8.45
CA GLU A 144 12.51 -2.36 8.33
C GLU A 144 13.12 -2.64 9.71
N ASN A 145 13.02 -1.70 10.64
CA ASN A 145 13.50 -1.87 12.01
C ASN A 145 12.76 -2.99 12.75
N TYR A 146 11.44 -3.10 12.56
CA TYR A 146 10.65 -4.20 13.13
C TYR A 146 11.12 -5.56 12.60
N TYR A 147 11.32 -5.69 11.29
CA TYR A 147 11.82 -6.92 10.68
C TYR A 147 13.24 -7.26 11.14
N ASN A 148 14.13 -6.28 11.18
CA ASN A 148 15.52 -6.47 11.62
C ASN A 148 15.59 -6.89 13.08
N LYS A 149 14.77 -6.32 13.96
CA LYS A 149 14.66 -6.73 15.38
C LYS A 149 14.18 -8.17 15.50
N ILE A 150 13.15 -8.57 14.76
CA ILE A 150 12.65 -9.97 14.75
C ILE A 150 13.74 -10.92 14.27
N LYS A 151 14.48 -10.56 13.21
CA LYS A 151 15.56 -11.39 12.66
C LYS A 151 16.75 -11.52 13.63
N GLN A 152 17.11 -10.46 14.34
CA GLN A 152 18.21 -10.48 15.31
C GLN A 152 17.85 -11.21 16.62
N GLN A 153 16.60 -11.14 17.07
CA GLN A 153 16.17 -11.77 18.33
C GLN A 153 15.91 -13.27 18.22
N PHE A 154 15.80 -13.83 17.01
CA PHE A 154 15.52 -15.25 16.82
C PHE A 154 16.36 -15.88 15.68
N PRO A 155 17.69 -16.03 15.85
CA PRO A 155 18.57 -16.55 14.81
C PRO A 155 18.34 -18.04 14.52
N ASP A 156 18.07 -18.84 15.55
CA ASP A 156 17.70 -20.26 15.51
C ASP A 156 17.41 -20.69 16.97
N ASP A 157 16.38 -21.52 17.16
CA ASP A 157 15.99 -22.28 18.37
C ASP A 157 16.08 -21.67 19.80
N ASN A 158 14.93 -21.79 20.48
CA ASN A 158 14.72 -21.95 21.94
C ASN A 158 14.74 -20.73 22.90
N GLU A 159 13.60 -20.63 23.59
CA GLU A 159 13.39 -20.24 25.01
C GLU A 159 13.45 -18.77 25.48
N GLN A 160 13.92 -17.78 24.72
CA GLN A 160 13.90 -16.36 25.17
C GLN A 160 12.87 -15.47 24.47
N VAL A 161 11.61 -15.93 24.39
CA VAL A 161 10.50 -15.19 23.73
C VAL A 161 9.95 -14.03 24.59
N GLN A 162 10.26 -13.99 25.89
CA GLN A 162 9.51 -13.21 26.89
C GLN A 162 9.73 -11.69 26.83
N ASN A 163 10.92 -11.20 26.46
CA ASN A 163 11.23 -9.76 26.44
C ASN A 163 11.17 -9.12 25.04
N SER A 164 11.09 -9.94 23.99
CA SER A 164 11.24 -9.50 22.60
C SER A 164 9.92 -8.97 22.01
N PHE A 165 8.80 -9.50 22.46
CA PHE A 165 7.47 -9.16 21.94
C PHE A 165 6.94 -7.81 22.45
N GLU A 166 7.24 -7.45 23.71
CA GLU A 166 6.94 -6.12 24.26
C GLU A 166 7.67 -5.03 23.47
N ILE A 167 8.93 -5.27 23.08
CA ILE A 167 9.72 -4.31 22.31
C ILE A 167 9.20 -4.18 20.87
N ALA A 168 8.79 -5.29 20.23
CA ALA A 168 8.31 -5.28 18.85
C ALA A 168 6.91 -4.64 18.71
N THR A 169 6.02 -4.86 19.69
CA THR A 169 4.67 -4.26 19.70
C THR A 169 4.65 -2.80 20.17
N GLN A 170 5.59 -2.39 21.03
CA GLN A 170 5.74 -0.97 21.41
C GLN A 170 6.43 -0.13 20.31
N THR A 171 7.21 -0.76 19.41
CA THR A 171 7.92 -0.03 18.33
C THR A 171 6.98 0.35 17.18
N ILE A 172 5.93 -0.43 16.92
CA ILE A 172 4.94 -0.08 15.89
C ILE A 172 3.89 0.81 16.55
N GLU A 173 4.03 2.13 16.42
CA GLU A 173 2.96 3.05 16.81
C GLU A 173 1.82 2.92 15.77
N PRO A 174 0.67 2.30 16.12
CA PRO A 174 -0.39 2.02 15.14
C PRO A 174 -0.97 3.30 14.52
N GLY A 175 -0.80 4.45 15.17
CA GLY A 175 -1.14 5.76 14.63
C GLY A 175 -0.32 6.13 13.38
N ILE A 176 0.99 5.85 13.36
CA ILE A 176 1.86 6.23 12.24
C ILE A 176 1.51 5.44 10.97
N ILE A 177 1.32 4.13 11.09
CA ILE A 177 0.93 3.28 9.94
C ILE A 177 -0.44 3.70 9.41
N LYS A 178 -1.42 3.93 10.29
CA LYS A 178 -2.77 4.33 9.89
C LYS A 178 -2.78 5.69 9.20
N ASP A 179 -2.00 6.65 9.70
CA ASP A 179 -1.82 7.95 9.08
C ASP A 179 -1.14 7.83 7.71
N ALA A 180 -0.11 6.99 7.60
CA ALA A 180 0.58 6.73 6.33
C ALA A 180 -0.35 6.09 5.29
N ILE A 181 -1.18 5.12 5.69
CA ILE A 181 -2.23 4.54 4.82
C ILE A 181 -3.20 5.63 4.37
N SER A 182 -3.69 6.47 5.28
CA SER A 182 -4.63 7.54 4.95
C SER A 182 -4.01 8.55 3.98
N ASP A 183 -2.79 8.99 4.23
CA ASP A 183 -2.05 9.90 3.35
C ASP A 183 -1.83 9.28 1.97
N LEU A 184 -1.42 8.01 1.92
CA LEU A 184 -1.20 7.28 0.67
C LEU A 184 -2.49 7.11 -0.13
N GLU A 185 -3.63 6.84 0.52
CA GLU A 185 -4.93 6.78 -0.15
C GLU A 185 -5.35 8.11 -0.78
N LEU A 186 -5.08 9.23 -0.11
CA LEU A 186 -5.39 10.55 -0.65
C LEU A 186 -4.57 10.82 -1.92
N GLU A 187 -3.28 10.48 -1.91
CA GLU A 187 -2.41 10.68 -3.07
C GLU A 187 -2.75 9.70 -4.21
N ILE A 188 -3.07 8.44 -3.91
CA ILE A 188 -3.59 7.47 -4.89
C ILE A 188 -4.83 8.03 -5.61
N ARG A 189 -5.76 8.65 -4.87
CA ARG A 189 -6.97 9.26 -5.45
C ARG A 189 -6.62 10.49 -6.29
N ALA A 190 -5.66 11.31 -5.86
CA ALA A 190 -5.21 12.47 -6.62
C ALA A 190 -4.57 12.06 -7.96
N VAL A 191 -3.66 11.09 -7.94
CA VAL A 191 -3.03 10.53 -9.15
C VAL A 191 -4.08 9.89 -10.06
N ALA A 192 -5.01 9.11 -9.51
CA ALA A 192 -6.07 8.48 -10.30
C ALA A 192 -7.00 9.51 -10.97
N PHE A 193 -7.32 10.61 -10.28
CA PHE A 193 -8.11 11.70 -10.84
C PHE A 193 -7.37 12.43 -11.97
N SER A 194 -6.05 12.58 -11.86
CA SER A 194 -5.22 13.21 -12.90
C SER A 194 -5.02 12.35 -14.17
N ILE A 195 -5.42 11.07 -14.12
CA ILE A 195 -5.46 10.15 -15.27
C ILE A 195 -6.79 10.28 -16.01
N ASP A 196 -7.89 9.92 -15.35
CA ASP A 196 -9.27 10.11 -15.81
C ASP A 196 -10.28 9.74 -14.70
N PHE A 197 -11.52 10.23 -14.85
CA PHE A 197 -12.60 9.99 -13.88
C PHE A 197 -12.93 8.49 -13.70
N LYS A 198 -12.80 7.68 -14.76
CA LYS A 198 -13.07 6.24 -14.69
C LYS A 198 -12.05 5.55 -13.78
N THR A 199 -10.77 5.85 -13.95
CA THR A 199 -9.66 5.34 -13.14
C THR A 199 -9.84 5.74 -11.68
N TRP A 200 -10.21 7.00 -11.41
CA TRP A 200 -10.54 7.46 -10.06
C TRP A 200 -11.65 6.64 -9.40
N TYR A 201 -12.73 6.36 -10.13
CA TYR A 201 -13.85 5.55 -9.62
C TYR A 201 -13.43 4.11 -9.33
N GLU A 202 -12.68 3.48 -10.24
CA GLU A 202 -12.18 2.11 -10.08
C GLU A 202 -11.23 1.99 -8.88
N VAL A 203 -10.34 2.96 -8.69
CA VAL A 203 -9.43 3.05 -7.56
C VAL A 203 -10.18 3.20 -6.24
N ARG A 204 -11.17 4.10 -6.17
CA ARG A 204 -11.99 4.29 -4.98
C ARG A 204 -12.69 2.99 -4.56
N ARG A 205 -13.19 2.22 -5.54
CA ARG A 205 -13.81 0.91 -5.30
C ARG A 205 -12.78 -0.13 -4.84
N THR A 206 -11.58 -0.09 -5.42
CA THR A 206 -10.50 -1.06 -5.12
C THR A 206 -9.92 -0.85 -3.72
N LEU A 207 -9.67 0.39 -3.31
CA LEU A 207 -9.19 0.71 -1.95
C LEU A 207 -10.14 0.18 -0.87
N LYS A 208 -11.46 0.38 -1.06
CA LYS A 208 -12.47 -0.14 -0.13
C LYS A 208 -12.45 -1.67 -0.07
N LYS A 209 -12.45 -2.33 -1.24
CA LYS A 209 -12.42 -3.80 -1.31
C LYS A 209 -11.13 -4.40 -0.74
N SER A 210 -10.00 -3.72 -0.91
CA SER A 210 -8.70 -4.18 -0.41
C SER A 210 -8.71 -4.30 1.11
N LYS A 211 -9.23 -3.28 1.81
CA LYS A 211 -9.39 -3.32 3.27
C LYS A 211 -10.27 -4.47 3.72
N ASP A 212 -11.41 -4.66 3.04
CA ASP A 212 -12.33 -5.75 3.37
C ASP A 212 -11.70 -7.13 3.13
N ARG A 213 -10.88 -7.29 2.10
CA ARG A 213 -10.15 -8.54 1.80
C ARG A 213 -9.10 -8.84 2.84
N VAL A 214 -8.21 -7.88 3.13
CA VAL A 214 -7.16 -8.05 4.15
C VAL A 214 -7.77 -8.44 5.50
N LYS A 215 -8.87 -7.78 5.90
CA LYS A 215 -9.59 -8.14 7.12
C LYS A 215 -10.12 -9.59 7.10
N LYS A 216 -10.75 -10.02 5.99
CA LYS A 216 -11.29 -11.38 5.86
C LYS A 216 -10.20 -12.44 5.81
N ASP A 217 -9.13 -12.20 5.07
CA ASP A 217 -8.00 -13.12 4.93
C ASP A 217 -7.30 -13.27 6.29
N GLY A 218 -7.11 -12.17 7.01
CA GLY A 218 -6.63 -12.18 8.39
C GLY A 218 -7.51 -13.02 9.32
N ILE A 219 -8.84 -12.82 9.28
CA ILE A 219 -9.79 -13.62 10.09
C ILE A 219 -9.69 -15.11 9.76
N LYS A 220 -9.66 -15.47 8.47
CA LYS A 220 -9.60 -16.87 8.04
C LYS A 220 -8.31 -17.54 8.49
N MET A 221 -7.19 -16.83 8.35
CA MET A 221 -5.89 -17.31 8.77
C MET A 221 -5.85 -17.50 10.30
N ILE A 222 -6.37 -16.53 11.07
CA ILE A 222 -6.52 -16.66 12.53
C ILE A 222 -7.38 -17.86 12.89
N ASP A 223 -8.54 -18.05 12.26
CA ASP A 223 -9.43 -19.19 12.53
C ASP A 223 -8.73 -20.54 12.22
N GLU A 224 -8.09 -20.67 11.06
CA GLU A 224 -7.33 -21.88 10.67
C GLU A 224 -6.19 -22.19 11.65
N LEU A 225 -5.56 -21.17 12.21
CA LEU A 225 -4.48 -21.31 13.20
C LEU A 225 -5.01 -21.64 14.59
N LEU A 226 -6.11 -21.03 15.02
CA LEU A 226 -6.79 -21.37 16.27
C LEU A 226 -7.29 -22.82 16.26
N ASP A 227 -7.77 -23.30 15.12
CA ASP A 227 -8.21 -24.69 14.94
C ASP A 227 -7.04 -25.69 15.02
N LYS A 228 -5.83 -25.29 14.60
CA LYS A 228 -4.61 -26.11 14.76
C LYS A 228 -4.10 -26.14 16.20
N LEU A 229 -4.25 -25.04 16.94
CA LEU A 229 -3.67 -24.88 18.28
C LEU A 229 -4.60 -25.29 19.42
N ILE A 230 -5.92 -25.27 19.20
CA ILE A 230 -6.93 -25.74 20.15
C ILE A 230 -7.77 -26.81 19.42
N PRO A 231 -7.24 -28.04 19.23
CA PRO A 231 -7.89 -29.01 18.35
C PRO A 231 -9.23 -29.52 18.88
N ASN A 232 -9.50 -29.42 20.18
CA ASN A 232 -10.77 -29.84 20.78
C ASN A 232 -10.99 -29.16 22.16
N PHE A 233 -12.02 -28.32 22.23
CA PHE A 233 -12.95 -28.23 23.37
C PHE A 233 -14.35 -28.49 22.83
#